data_AF-A0A0F8YLR4-F1
#
_entry.id   AF-A0A0F8YLR4-F1
#
_cell.length_a   1.000
_cell.length_b   1.000
_cell.length_c   1.000
_cell.angle_alpha   90.00
_cell.angle_beta   90.00
_cell.angle_gamma   90.00
#
_symmetry.space_group_name_H-M   'P 1'
#
loop_
_entity.id
_entity.type
_entity.pdbx_description
1 polymer ?
#
loop_
_entity_poly.entity_id
_entity_poly.type
_entity_poly.pdbx_seq_one_letter_code
_entity_poly.pdbx_strand_id
1 'polypeptide(L)'
;VGLVDGSNGARDYVTQMMAERFCGVVSSRNSDIPREPDMIFSWRFRISPDLEKHVRRGAVLVCFDLGYFDENKYDNFSISINGIHGQSMGVDGILDLPPRRHPRIWSWRSAGEFIQIISPGWLHDPTLRAAASELPAGWVIDTTGQAIAAFNRPVKVRHHPKGLPPGMSKIPPLATTFDETYVSISYASNAAIQTILAGVPTVVQHPRCPAYEIASHTLALSHPPGREAWAHRLSYRQYGMLQESEQKAAQEYIERGYAQAKKKGPLLDPLGTYGIRREK
;
A
#
# COMPACT_ATOMS: atom_id res chain seq x y z
N VAL A 1 -7.46 -21.43 -9.83
CA VAL A 1 -6.83 -20.11 -9.65
C VAL A 1 -6.57 -19.50 -11.01
N GLY A 2 -6.93 -18.23 -11.21
CA GLY A 2 -6.60 -17.47 -12.43
C GLY A 2 -5.52 -16.42 -12.13
N LEU A 3 -4.69 -16.07 -13.10
CA LEU A 3 -3.64 -15.06 -12.95
C LEU A 3 -3.90 -13.94 -13.95
N VAL A 4 -3.59 -12.71 -13.54
CA VAL A 4 -3.53 -11.55 -14.43
C VAL A 4 -2.18 -10.88 -14.23
N ASP A 5 -1.29 -11.01 -15.21
CA ASP A 5 -0.03 -10.25 -15.21
C ASP A 5 0.27 -9.65 -16.59
N GLY A 6 0.84 -8.46 -16.53
CA GLY A 6 1.37 -7.72 -17.65
C GLY A 6 2.46 -6.76 -17.17
N SER A 7 3.65 -7.27 -16.79
CA SER A 7 4.96 -6.67 -17.15
C SER A 7 6.20 -7.41 -16.59
N ASN A 8 7.09 -7.78 -17.52
CA ASN A 8 8.43 -8.38 -17.41
C ASN A 8 9.24 -8.19 -16.09
N GLY A 9 9.63 -9.30 -15.44
CA GLY A 9 10.79 -9.43 -14.53
C GLY A 9 10.56 -10.27 -13.27
N ALA A 10 11.32 -10.00 -12.19
CA ALA A 10 11.17 -10.63 -10.87
C ALA A 10 9.77 -10.51 -10.24
N ARG A 11 8.91 -9.66 -10.82
CA ARG A 11 7.51 -9.45 -10.44
C ARG A 11 6.62 -10.57 -10.96
N ASP A 12 6.84 -11.00 -12.20
CA ASP A 12 6.17 -12.17 -12.78
C ASP A 12 6.50 -13.42 -11.97
N TYR A 13 7.75 -13.53 -11.48
CA TYR A 13 8.21 -14.66 -10.67
C TYR A 13 7.35 -14.88 -9.42
N VAL A 14 7.05 -13.84 -8.65
CA VAL A 14 6.26 -14.00 -7.41
C VAL A 14 4.84 -14.46 -7.73
N THR A 15 4.20 -13.80 -8.70
CA THR A 15 2.82 -14.12 -9.10
C THR A 15 2.73 -15.54 -9.67
N GLN A 16 3.67 -15.92 -10.54
CA GLN A 16 3.76 -17.25 -11.14
C GLN A 16 4.04 -18.32 -10.08
N MET A 17 5.05 -18.12 -9.23
CA MET A 17 5.39 -19.04 -8.15
C MET A 17 4.19 -19.30 -7.24
N MET A 18 3.46 -18.25 -6.84
CA MET A 18 2.26 -18.43 -6.02
C MET A 18 1.17 -19.15 -6.79
N ALA A 19 0.93 -18.83 -8.06
CA ALA A 19 -0.02 -19.58 -8.86
C ALA A 19 0.34 -21.07 -8.93
N GLU A 20 1.59 -21.43 -9.15
CA GLU A 20 2.06 -22.83 -9.19
C GLU A 20 1.84 -23.55 -7.85
N ARG A 21 2.16 -22.91 -6.72
CA ARG A 21 1.93 -23.46 -5.37
C ARG A 21 0.45 -23.73 -5.08
N PHE A 22 -0.45 -22.98 -5.69
CA PHE A 22 -1.91 -23.17 -5.57
C PHE A 22 -2.52 -23.91 -6.77
N CYS A 23 -1.72 -24.66 -7.54
CA CYS A 23 -2.15 -25.43 -8.71
C CYS A 23 -2.97 -24.58 -9.72
N GLY A 24 -2.55 -23.34 -9.90
CA GLY A 24 -3.24 -22.34 -10.69
C GLY A 24 -2.84 -22.32 -12.16
N VAL A 25 -3.65 -21.62 -12.95
CA VAL A 25 -3.36 -21.31 -14.35
C VAL A 25 -2.80 -19.89 -14.43
N VAL A 26 -1.60 -19.78 -15.00
CA VAL A 26 -0.95 -18.51 -15.31
C VAL A 26 -1.52 -17.98 -16.63
N SER A 27 -2.07 -16.76 -16.65
CA SER A 27 -2.52 -16.09 -17.86
C SER A 27 -1.91 -14.69 -17.97
N SER A 28 -1.39 -14.36 -19.16
CA SER A 28 -0.92 -13.00 -19.49
C SER A 28 -2.02 -12.12 -20.08
N ARG A 29 -3.21 -12.67 -20.32
CA ARG A 29 -4.36 -11.95 -20.90
C ARG A 29 -5.61 -12.15 -20.05
N ASN A 30 -6.37 -11.08 -19.86
CA ASN A 30 -7.66 -11.17 -19.15
C ASN A 30 -8.62 -12.19 -19.79
N SER A 31 -8.51 -12.40 -21.11
CA SER A 31 -9.33 -13.37 -21.86
C SER A 31 -9.11 -14.82 -21.46
N ASP A 32 -7.95 -15.16 -20.87
CA ASP A 32 -7.57 -16.55 -20.59
C ASP A 32 -7.70 -16.87 -19.09
N ILE A 33 -8.27 -15.94 -18.30
CA ILE A 33 -8.70 -16.22 -16.92
C ILE A 33 -9.80 -17.31 -16.98
N PRO A 34 -9.72 -18.38 -16.18
CA PRO A 34 -10.80 -19.37 -16.08
C PRO A 34 -12.16 -18.69 -15.84
N ARG A 35 -13.23 -19.24 -16.40
CA ARG A 35 -14.57 -18.62 -16.34
C ARG A 35 -15.03 -18.34 -14.91
N GLU A 36 -14.66 -19.20 -13.97
CA GLU A 36 -15.05 -19.15 -12.55
C GLU A 36 -13.84 -19.46 -11.66
N PRO A 37 -12.91 -18.50 -11.49
CA PRO A 37 -11.75 -18.72 -10.63
C PRO A 37 -12.15 -18.52 -9.17
N ASP A 38 -11.75 -19.44 -8.29
CA ASP A 38 -11.94 -19.26 -6.83
C ASP A 38 -11.07 -18.16 -6.23
N MET A 39 -9.88 -17.98 -6.80
CA MET A 39 -8.87 -17.04 -6.36
C MET A 39 -8.08 -16.51 -7.55
N ILE A 40 -7.70 -15.23 -7.47
CA ILE A 40 -6.96 -14.51 -8.49
C ILE A 40 -5.73 -13.86 -7.88
N PHE A 41 -4.56 -14.07 -8.52
CA PHE A 41 -3.33 -13.36 -8.18
C PHE A 41 -3.09 -12.20 -9.15
N SER A 42 -2.70 -11.05 -8.61
CA SER A 42 -2.37 -9.84 -9.39
C SER A 42 -1.14 -9.16 -8.82
N TRP A 43 -0.17 -8.81 -9.67
CA TRP A 43 0.91 -7.91 -9.29
C TRP A 43 0.47 -6.45 -9.46
N ARG A 44 0.53 -5.69 -8.37
CA ARG A 44 -0.13 -4.39 -8.17
C ARG A 44 -1.63 -4.49 -8.39
N PHE A 45 -2.30 -3.43 -7.96
CA PHE A 45 -3.73 -3.32 -8.19
C PHE A 45 -4.01 -2.76 -9.57
N ARG A 46 -4.27 -3.67 -10.51
CA ARG A 46 -4.84 -3.35 -11.82
C ARG A 46 -6.17 -4.08 -11.95
N ILE A 47 -7.23 -3.45 -11.47
CA ILE A 47 -8.59 -3.96 -11.72
C ILE A 47 -8.98 -3.61 -13.16
N SER A 48 -8.93 -4.60 -14.04
CA SER A 48 -9.66 -4.57 -15.29
C SER A 48 -11.16 -4.84 -15.03
N PRO A 49 -12.07 -4.39 -15.92
CA PRO A 49 -13.48 -4.75 -15.82
C PRO A 49 -13.74 -6.26 -15.72
N ASP A 50 -12.92 -7.08 -16.39
CA ASP A 50 -12.99 -8.54 -16.30
C ASP A 50 -12.61 -9.05 -14.91
N LEU A 51 -11.51 -8.55 -14.35
CA LEU A 51 -11.10 -8.89 -12.98
C LEU A 51 -12.18 -8.51 -11.97
N GLU A 52 -12.75 -7.30 -12.11
CA GLU A 52 -13.83 -6.82 -11.28
C GLU A 52 -15.05 -7.76 -11.32
N LYS A 53 -15.43 -8.24 -12.50
CA LYS A 53 -16.52 -9.19 -12.69
C LYS A 53 -16.29 -10.49 -11.93
N HIS A 54 -15.07 -11.03 -11.93
CA HIS A 54 -14.76 -12.25 -11.17
C HIS A 54 -14.79 -12.00 -9.66
N VAL A 55 -14.24 -10.88 -9.18
CA VAL A 55 -14.28 -10.51 -7.76
C VAL A 55 -15.72 -10.32 -7.30
N ARG A 56 -16.56 -9.64 -8.08
CA ARG A 56 -18.00 -9.49 -7.81
C ARG A 56 -18.77 -10.82 -7.77
N ARG A 57 -18.26 -11.85 -8.45
CA ARG A 57 -18.79 -13.23 -8.41
C ARG A 57 -18.24 -14.06 -7.26
N GLY A 58 -17.42 -13.48 -6.38
CA GLY A 58 -16.91 -14.15 -5.19
C GLY A 58 -15.53 -14.78 -5.35
N ALA A 59 -14.79 -14.47 -6.42
CA ALA A 59 -13.37 -14.80 -6.50
C ALA A 59 -12.59 -13.99 -5.45
N VAL A 60 -11.68 -14.65 -4.72
CA VAL A 60 -10.79 -13.97 -3.78
C VAL A 60 -9.65 -13.31 -4.56
N LEU A 61 -9.49 -11.99 -4.42
CA LEU A 61 -8.37 -11.28 -5.03
C LEU A 61 -7.19 -11.26 -4.07
N VAL A 62 -6.03 -11.75 -4.50
CA VAL A 62 -4.77 -11.60 -3.79
C VAL A 62 -3.86 -10.70 -4.63
N CYS A 63 -3.60 -9.52 -4.10
CA CYS A 63 -2.76 -8.51 -4.71
C CYS A 63 -1.37 -8.53 -4.08
N PHE A 64 -0.35 -8.59 -4.92
CA PHE A 64 1.04 -8.41 -4.55
C PHE A 64 1.51 -6.99 -4.83
N ASP A 65 2.43 -6.46 -4.04
CA ASP A 65 3.19 -5.25 -4.40
C ASP A 65 4.61 -5.36 -3.82
N LEU A 66 5.42 -4.30 -3.95
CA LEU A 66 6.68 -4.18 -3.24
C LEU A 66 6.47 -4.20 -1.72
N GLY A 67 7.54 -4.54 -0.99
CA GLY A 67 7.54 -4.46 0.46
C GLY A 67 7.17 -3.06 1.00
N TYR A 68 6.67 -3.05 2.23
CA TYR A 68 6.44 -1.87 3.06
C TYR A 68 7.73 -1.26 3.61
N PHE A 69 8.72 -2.07 3.98
CA PHE A 69 9.92 -1.61 4.70
C PHE A 69 11.12 -1.40 3.76
N ASP A 70 11.68 -0.18 3.76
CA ASP A 70 12.60 0.29 2.72
C ASP A 70 13.95 -0.41 2.64
N GLU A 71 14.51 -0.87 3.76
CA GLU A 71 15.83 -1.54 3.80
C GLU A 71 15.92 -2.68 2.78
N ASN A 72 14.81 -3.40 2.59
CA ASN A 72 14.71 -4.57 1.71
C ASN A 72 13.46 -4.51 0.82
N LYS A 73 12.96 -3.30 0.52
CA LYS A 73 11.65 -3.13 -0.16
C LYS A 73 11.60 -3.77 -1.54
N TYR A 74 12.74 -3.77 -2.25
CA TYR A 74 12.84 -4.34 -3.59
C TYR A 74 13.13 -5.83 -3.59
N ASP A 75 13.60 -6.38 -2.47
CA ASP A 75 13.85 -7.81 -2.27
C ASP A 75 12.66 -8.53 -1.65
N ASN A 76 11.65 -7.75 -1.24
CA ASN A 76 10.45 -8.24 -0.58
C ASN A 76 9.19 -7.86 -1.36
N PHE A 77 8.15 -8.68 -1.22
CA PHE A 77 6.81 -8.38 -1.70
C PHE A 77 5.83 -8.27 -0.54
N SER A 78 4.77 -7.50 -0.72
CA SER A 78 3.65 -7.42 0.21
C SER A 78 2.42 -8.15 -0.34
N ILE A 79 1.53 -8.58 0.56
CA ILE A 79 0.29 -9.31 0.22
C ILE A 79 -0.91 -8.54 0.75
N SER A 80 -1.92 -8.41 -0.11
CA SER A 80 -3.22 -7.81 0.19
C SER A 80 -4.33 -8.74 -0.27
N ILE A 81 -5.25 -9.11 0.62
CA ILE A 81 -6.38 -10.01 0.30
C ILE A 81 -7.67 -9.19 0.21
N ASN A 82 -8.42 -9.38 -0.88
CA ASN A 82 -9.65 -8.65 -1.25
C ASN A 82 -9.54 -7.11 -1.23
N GLY A 83 -8.35 -6.56 -1.36
CA GLY A 83 -8.17 -5.11 -1.36
C GLY A 83 -6.76 -4.72 -1.75
N ILE A 84 -6.43 -3.46 -1.46
CA ILE A 84 -5.11 -2.89 -1.69
C ILE A 84 -4.56 -2.33 -0.41
N HIS A 85 -3.27 -2.50 -0.20
CA HIS A 85 -2.53 -1.75 0.80
C HIS A 85 -3.33 -1.70 2.13
N GLY A 86 -3.44 -0.55 2.79
CA GLY A 86 -4.16 -0.41 4.07
C GLY A 86 -5.62 -0.87 4.09
N GLN A 87 -6.23 -1.16 2.94
CA GLN A 87 -7.63 -1.60 2.77
C GLN A 87 -7.78 -3.11 2.53
N SER A 88 -6.68 -3.86 2.57
CA SER A 88 -6.75 -5.32 2.51
C SER A 88 -7.37 -5.93 3.75
N MET A 89 -8.11 -7.02 3.56
CA MET A 89 -8.46 -7.90 4.66
C MET A 89 -7.18 -8.41 5.32
N GLY A 90 -7.06 -8.16 6.62
CA GLY A 90 -6.07 -8.83 7.45
C GLY A 90 -6.48 -10.28 7.72
N VAL A 91 -5.50 -11.11 8.05
CA VAL A 91 -5.75 -12.40 8.70
C VAL A 91 -6.06 -12.12 10.18
N ASP A 92 -7.23 -12.58 10.64
CA ASP A 92 -7.60 -12.49 12.06
C ASP A 92 -6.56 -13.22 12.94
N GLY A 93 -6.26 -12.68 14.13
CA GLY A 93 -5.30 -13.28 15.08
C GLY A 93 -3.81 -13.05 14.77
N ILE A 94 -3.45 -12.23 13.76
CA ILE A 94 -2.04 -11.91 13.46
C ILE A 94 -1.28 -11.37 14.69
N LEU A 95 -1.96 -10.57 15.52
CA LEU A 95 -1.34 -9.98 16.71
C LEU A 95 -0.98 -11.02 17.79
N ASP A 96 -1.60 -12.20 17.74
CA ASP A 96 -1.33 -13.31 18.66
C ASP A 96 -0.16 -14.19 18.18
N LEU A 97 0.32 -13.98 16.94
CA LEU A 97 1.45 -14.69 16.39
C LEU A 97 2.77 -14.08 16.89
N PRO A 98 3.86 -14.87 17.00
CA PRO A 98 5.18 -14.35 17.38
C PRO A 98 5.57 -13.11 16.57
N PRO A 99 6.25 -12.11 17.15
CA PRO A 99 6.62 -10.91 16.40
C PRO A 99 7.55 -11.28 15.22
N ARG A 100 7.17 -10.89 14.00
CA ARG A 100 8.07 -10.87 12.85
C ARG A 100 8.89 -9.59 12.90
N ARG A 101 10.13 -9.66 12.41
CA ARG A 101 11.04 -8.52 12.42
C ARG A 101 10.46 -7.38 11.57
N HIS A 102 10.37 -6.19 12.15
CA HIS A 102 10.15 -4.93 11.45
C HIS A 102 11.27 -3.95 11.81
N PRO A 103 11.45 -2.85 11.04
CA PRO A 103 12.41 -1.81 11.39
C PRO A 103 12.12 -1.20 12.76
N ARG A 104 13.14 -0.59 13.34
CA ARG A 104 13.01 0.17 14.60
C ARG A 104 11.97 1.27 14.43
N ILE A 105 11.08 1.39 15.41
CA ILE A 105 10.16 2.53 15.53
C ILE A 105 10.83 3.58 16.43
N TRP A 106 11.06 4.76 15.88
CA TRP A 106 11.63 5.89 16.61
C TRP A 106 10.54 6.65 17.36
N SER A 107 10.91 7.25 18.50
CA SER A 107 10.02 8.17 19.24
C SER A 107 9.55 9.30 18.34
N TRP A 108 8.33 9.79 18.57
CA TRP A 108 7.82 10.94 17.83
C TRP A 108 8.74 12.14 18.02
N ARG A 109 9.12 12.76 16.92
CA ARG A 109 9.87 14.00 16.85
C ARG A 109 8.93 15.17 17.13
N SER A 110 9.44 16.17 17.83
CA SER A 110 8.72 17.40 18.15
C SER A 110 9.25 18.62 17.38
N ALA A 111 10.35 18.47 16.65
CA ALA A 111 11.04 19.53 15.94
C ALA A 111 11.44 19.11 14.52
N GLY A 112 11.69 20.11 13.68
CA GLY A 112 12.10 19.99 12.29
C GLY A 112 11.98 21.34 11.59
N GLU A 113 12.70 21.48 10.47
CA GLU A 113 12.86 22.73 9.73
C GLU A 113 11.77 22.95 8.70
N PHE A 114 11.29 21.88 8.06
CA PHE A 114 10.30 21.98 6.97
C PHE A 114 9.18 20.95 7.08
N ILE A 115 8.09 21.25 6.38
CA ILE A 115 7.00 20.32 6.09
C ILE A 115 7.35 19.55 4.82
N GLN A 116 7.27 18.23 4.86
CA GLN A 116 7.45 17.40 3.67
C GLN A 116 6.09 17.01 3.08
N ILE A 117 5.83 17.33 1.82
CA ILE A 117 4.66 16.79 1.11
C ILE A 117 5.11 15.67 0.19
N ILE A 118 4.58 14.47 0.42
CA ILE A 118 4.86 13.29 -0.41
C ILE A 118 3.78 13.21 -1.49
N SER A 119 4.15 13.61 -2.71
CA SER A 119 3.27 13.51 -3.86
C SER A 119 3.02 12.04 -4.23
N PRO A 120 1.76 11.62 -4.42
CA PRO A 120 1.46 10.23 -4.70
C PRO A 120 1.83 9.86 -6.14
N GLY A 121 2.47 8.71 -6.31
CA GLY A 121 3.03 8.30 -7.61
C GLY A 121 2.03 8.03 -8.72
N TRP A 122 0.76 7.81 -8.37
CA TRP A 122 -0.32 7.56 -9.32
C TRP A 122 -0.73 8.77 -10.15
N LEU A 123 -0.30 9.99 -9.77
CA LEU A 123 -0.48 11.21 -10.59
C LEU A 123 0.18 11.05 -11.97
N HIS A 124 1.16 10.15 -12.05
CA HIS A 124 1.98 9.91 -13.22
C HIS A 124 1.86 8.47 -13.72
N ASP A 125 0.93 7.67 -13.17
CA ASP A 125 0.69 6.29 -13.58
C ASP A 125 -0.71 6.13 -14.18
N PRO A 126 -0.84 6.10 -15.53
CA PRO A 126 -2.14 5.97 -16.19
C PRO A 126 -2.82 4.63 -15.93
N THR A 127 -2.13 3.64 -15.35
CA THR A 127 -2.75 2.37 -14.93
C THR A 127 -3.49 2.47 -13.59
N LEU A 128 -3.35 3.59 -12.87
CA LEU A 128 -3.99 3.87 -11.59
C LEU A 128 -5.08 4.95 -11.69
N ARG A 129 -5.67 5.15 -12.87
CA ARG A 129 -6.67 6.20 -13.16
C ARG A 129 -7.82 6.27 -12.17
N ALA A 130 -8.38 5.14 -11.75
CA ALA A 130 -9.48 5.10 -10.79
C ALA A 130 -9.10 5.71 -9.44
N ALA A 131 -7.83 5.58 -9.07
CA ALA A 131 -7.31 6.11 -7.83
C ALA A 131 -6.83 7.56 -8.00
N ALA A 132 -6.36 7.94 -9.19
CA ALA A 132 -6.07 9.31 -9.56
C ALA A 132 -7.33 10.21 -9.61
N SER A 133 -8.51 9.66 -9.94
CA SER A 133 -9.76 10.44 -9.97
C SER A 133 -10.28 10.86 -8.59
N GLU A 134 -9.80 10.24 -7.52
CA GLU A 134 -10.15 10.63 -6.14
C GLU A 134 -9.28 11.77 -5.62
N LEU A 135 -8.08 11.94 -6.17
CA LEU A 135 -7.17 12.99 -5.76
C LEU A 135 -7.70 14.35 -6.26
N PRO A 136 -7.98 15.32 -5.37
CA PRO A 136 -8.42 16.64 -5.79
C PRO A 136 -7.43 17.28 -6.76
N ALA A 137 -7.94 17.88 -7.84
CA ALA A 137 -7.12 18.70 -8.72
C ALA A 137 -6.49 19.83 -7.88
N GLY A 138 -5.17 20.02 -8.01
CA GLY A 138 -4.46 21.02 -7.21
C GLY A 138 -4.11 20.60 -5.78
N TRP A 139 -4.37 19.34 -5.37
CA TRP A 139 -4.14 18.85 -4.00
C TRP A 139 -2.79 19.26 -3.39
N VAL A 140 -1.68 19.15 -4.15
CA VAL A 140 -0.34 19.53 -3.68
C VAL A 140 -0.26 21.02 -3.36
N ILE A 141 -0.84 21.87 -4.21
CA ILE A 141 -0.83 23.34 -4.05
C ILE A 141 -1.67 23.72 -2.83
N ASP A 142 -2.89 23.20 -2.74
CA ASP A 142 -3.79 23.49 -1.63
C ASP A 142 -3.22 23.02 -0.29
N THR A 143 -2.69 21.79 -0.26
CA THR A 143 -2.05 21.22 0.94
C THR A 143 -0.81 22.02 1.34
N THR A 144 -0.05 22.54 0.38
CA THR A 144 1.09 23.43 0.64
C THR A 144 0.63 24.69 1.36
N GLY A 145 -0.37 25.39 0.83
CA GLY A 145 -0.89 26.61 1.44
C GLY A 145 -1.44 26.37 2.85
N GLN A 146 -2.24 25.32 3.03
CA GLN A 146 -2.80 24.96 4.33
C GLN A 146 -1.72 24.58 5.35
N ALA A 147 -0.71 23.82 4.94
CA ALA A 147 0.35 23.38 5.85
C ALA A 147 1.26 24.55 6.27
N ILE A 148 1.58 25.48 5.35
CA ILE A 148 2.31 26.72 5.69
C ILE A 148 1.51 27.51 6.73
N ALA A 149 0.20 27.70 6.50
CA ALA A 149 -0.66 28.43 7.43
C ALA A 149 -0.74 27.74 8.80
N ALA A 150 -0.83 26.40 8.85
CA ALA A 150 -0.97 25.65 10.09
C ALA A 150 0.33 25.57 10.92
N PHE A 151 1.48 25.44 10.26
CA PHE A 151 2.73 25.12 10.96
C PHE A 151 3.80 26.20 10.88
N ASN A 152 3.57 27.26 10.10
CA ASN A 152 4.51 28.37 9.88
C ASN A 152 5.94 27.89 9.56
N ARG A 153 6.05 26.97 8.60
CA ARG A 153 7.31 26.36 8.16
C ARG A 153 7.38 26.29 6.63
N PRO A 154 8.58 26.30 6.03
CA PRO A 154 8.73 26.06 4.60
C PRO A 154 8.24 24.65 4.22
N VAL A 155 7.77 24.49 2.98
CA VAL A 155 7.31 23.21 2.43
C VAL A 155 8.31 22.70 1.40
N LYS A 156 8.71 21.43 1.51
CA LYS A 156 9.44 20.69 0.48
C LYS A 156 8.53 19.63 -0.13
N VAL A 157 8.17 19.81 -1.40
CA VAL A 157 7.41 18.81 -2.16
C VAL A 157 8.36 17.75 -2.68
N ARG A 158 8.13 16.51 -2.30
CA ARG A 158 8.83 15.34 -2.82
C ARG A 158 7.98 14.72 -3.93
N HIS A 159 8.42 14.92 -5.18
CA HIS A 159 7.81 14.27 -6.32
C HIS A 159 8.09 12.76 -6.32
N HIS A 160 7.18 11.98 -6.91
CA HIS A 160 7.44 10.57 -7.16
C HIS A 160 8.47 10.43 -8.30
N PRO A 161 9.39 9.43 -8.28
CA PRO A 161 10.41 9.27 -9.34
C PRO A 161 9.85 9.22 -10.77
N LYS A 162 8.67 8.60 -10.95
CA LYS A 162 7.98 8.55 -12.26
C LYS A 162 7.43 9.91 -12.73
N GLY A 163 7.30 10.89 -11.84
CA GLY A 163 6.79 12.23 -12.14
C GLY A 163 7.88 13.26 -12.37
N LEU A 164 9.14 12.86 -12.38
CA LEU A 164 10.25 13.76 -12.64
C LEU A 164 10.29 14.15 -14.13
N PRO A 165 10.58 15.42 -14.46
CA PRO A 165 10.86 15.82 -15.83
C PRO A 165 12.03 15.01 -16.42
N PRO A 166 12.03 14.78 -17.75
CA PRO A 166 13.18 14.20 -18.43
C PRO A 166 14.48 14.95 -18.07
N GLY A 167 15.51 14.21 -17.67
CA GLY A 167 16.82 14.77 -17.27
C GLY A 167 17.02 14.98 -15.76
N MET A 168 15.98 14.90 -14.93
CA MET A 168 16.14 14.83 -13.47
C MET A 168 16.34 13.38 -13.03
N SER A 169 17.58 13.04 -12.65
CA SER A 169 17.96 11.63 -12.53
C SER A 169 17.81 11.03 -11.13
N LYS A 170 17.77 11.81 -10.04
CA LYS A 170 17.72 11.24 -8.68
C LYS A 170 16.99 12.15 -7.69
N ILE A 171 15.93 11.61 -7.08
CA ILE A 171 15.44 12.13 -5.80
C ILE A 171 16.24 11.40 -4.71
N PRO A 172 16.85 12.10 -3.74
CA PRO A 172 17.54 11.48 -2.61
C PRO A 172 16.65 10.45 -1.91
N PRO A 173 17.17 9.38 -1.28
CA PRO A 173 16.36 8.46 -0.49
C PRO A 173 15.47 9.21 0.52
N LEU A 174 14.26 8.73 0.77
CA LEU A 174 13.32 9.44 1.65
C LEU A 174 13.91 9.65 3.06
N ALA A 175 14.64 8.63 3.54
CA ALA A 175 15.29 8.63 4.84
C ALA A 175 16.28 9.78 5.07
N THR A 176 16.90 10.34 4.01
CA THR A 176 17.90 11.41 4.17
C THR A 176 17.30 12.75 4.59
N THR A 177 15.98 12.84 4.68
CA THR A 177 15.27 14.10 4.99
C THR A 177 14.54 14.05 6.33
N PHE A 178 14.50 12.91 7.01
CA PHE A 178 13.68 12.74 8.22
C PHE A 178 14.15 13.58 9.40
N ASP A 179 15.44 13.86 9.52
CA ASP A 179 15.97 14.65 10.63
C ASP A 179 15.54 16.12 10.59
N GLU A 180 15.33 16.64 9.39
CA GLU A 180 14.91 18.03 9.16
C GLU A 180 13.38 18.15 8.95
N THR A 181 12.65 17.04 8.85
CA THR A 181 11.21 17.05 8.58
C THR A 181 10.41 17.21 9.87
N TYR A 182 9.70 18.33 10.00
CA TYR A 182 8.79 18.60 11.12
C TYR A 182 7.53 17.73 11.06
N VAL A 183 6.93 17.65 9.88
CA VAL A 183 5.73 16.84 9.61
C VAL A 183 5.77 16.37 8.16
N SER A 184 5.36 15.13 7.93
CA SER A 184 5.14 14.59 6.59
C SER A 184 3.66 14.54 6.26
N ILE A 185 3.27 14.98 5.07
CA ILE A 185 1.88 14.97 4.60
C ILE A 185 1.81 14.12 3.35
N SER A 186 0.93 13.13 3.35
CA SER A 186 0.68 12.27 2.21
C SER A 186 -0.81 12.11 1.98
N TYR A 187 -1.21 12.00 0.71
CA TYR A 187 -2.57 11.59 0.39
C TYR A 187 -2.76 10.10 0.66
N ALA A 188 -2.04 9.24 -0.06
CA ALA A 188 -2.18 7.77 0.02
C ALA A 188 -0.86 7.00 -0.17
N SER A 189 0.32 7.62 0.01
CA SER A 189 1.60 6.98 -0.36
C SER A 189 2.10 6.01 0.70
N ASN A 190 2.60 4.84 0.29
CA ASN A 190 3.27 3.88 1.19
C ASN A 190 4.54 4.47 1.84
N ALA A 191 5.10 5.55 1.28
CA ALA A 191 6.21 6.29 1.89
C ALA A 191 5.87 6.85 3.28
N ALA A 192 4.59 7.05 3.60
CA ALA A 192 4.12 7.44 4.94
C ALA A 192 4.42 6.38 6.02
N ILE A 193 4.64 5.12 5.64
CA ILE A 193 5.06 4.08 6.58
C ILE A 193 6.43 4.44 7.16
N GLN A 194 7.36 4.88 6.32
CA GLN A 194 8.73 5.18 6.74
C GLN A 194 8.80 6.43 7.61
N THR A 195 7.99 7.46 7.30
CA THR A 195 7.97 8.69 8.10
C THR A 195 7.53 8.37 9.52
N ILE A 196 6.53 7.51 9.69
CA ILE A 196 6.04 7.05 10.99
C ILE A 196 7.06 6.19 11.72
N LEU A 197 7.71 5.25 11.02
CA LEU A 197 8.78 4.45 11.59
C LEU A 197 9.95 5.33 12.06
N ALA A 198 10.28 6.38 11.31
CA ALA A 198 11.31 7.37 11.64
C ALA A 198 10.89 8.38 12.73
N GLY A 199 9.68 8.24 13.27
CA GLY A 199 9.14 9.12 14.30
C GLY A 199 8.75 10.50 13.80
N VAL A 200 8.64 10.73 12.49
CA VAL A 200 8.16 12.00 11.93
C VAL A 200 6.63 12.05 12.04
N PRO A 201 6.04 13.04 12.74
CA PRO A 201 4.60 13.25 12.72
C PRO A 201 4.07 13.22 11.29
N THR A 202 3.03 12.42 11.04
CA THR A 202 2.57 12.15 9.67
C THR A 202 1.08 12.40 9.55
N VAL A 203 0.68 13.14 8.52
CA VAL A 203 -0.72 13.36 8.11
C VAL A 203 -0.99 12.52 6.88
N VAL A 204 -2.01 11.67 6.95
CA VAL A 204 -2.51 10.85 5.83
C VAL A 204 -3.97 11.20 5.59
N GLN A 205 -4.25 11.70 4.38
CA GLN A 205 -5.58 12.22 4.04
C GLN A 205 -6.49 11.20 3.33
N HIS A 206 -5.97 10.03 2.97
CA HIS A 206 -6.75 8.99 2.30
C HIS A 206 -6.61 7.61 2.97
N PRO A 207 -7.73 6.90 3.22
CA PRO A 207 -7.74 5.60 3.90
C PRO A 207 -7.08 4.46 3.11
N ARG A 208 -6.66 4.69 1.86
CA ARG A 208 -5.88 3.70 1.07
C ARG A 208 -4.44 3.54 1.55
N CYS A 209 -3.92 4.50 2.29
CA CYS A 209 -2.57 4.40 2.81
C CYS A 209 -2.51 3.33 3.92
N PRO A 210 -1.53 2.41 3.90
CA PRO A 210 -1.29 1.46 5.02
C PRO A 210 -1.00 2.14 6.36
N ALA A 211 -0.58 3.40 6.32
CA ALA A 211 -0.27 4.20 7.48
C ALA A 211 -1.47 5.01 8.01
N TYR A 212 -2.66 4.88 7.41
CA TYR A 212 -3.80 5.71 7.80
C TYR A 212 -4.13 5.56 9.29
N GLU A 213 -4.34 4.32 9.78
CA GLU A 213 -4.80 4.07 11.16
C GLU A 213 -3.88 4.57 12.29
N ILE A 214 -2.61 4.85 12.01
CA ILE A 214 -1.64 5.35 12.99
C ILE A 214 -1.07 6.73 12.63
N ALA A 215 -1.68 7.42 11.67
CA ALA A 215 -1.36 8.78 11.27
C ALA A 215 -2.45 9.76 11.72
N SER A 216 -2.13 11.05 11.67
CA SER A 216 -3.15 12.11 11.72
C SER A 216 -3.90 12.18 10.40
N HIS A 217 -5.14 12.68 10.43
CA HIS A 217 -5.95 12.87 9.20
C HIS A 217 -6.18 14.34 8.85
N THR A 218 -5.77 15.23 9.75
CA THR A 218 -5.87 16.68 9.58
C THR A 218 -4.52 17.31 9.95
N LEU A 219 -4.38 18.62 9.73
CA LEU A 219 -3.19 19.36 10.14
C LEU A 219 -3.14 19.60 11.66
N ALA A 220 -4.20 19.23 12.41
CA ALA A 220 -4.12 19.09 13.85
C ALA A 220 -3.40 17.77 14.19
N LEU A 221 -2.10 17.88 14.46
CA LEU A 221 -1.26 16.71 14.71
C LEU A 221 -1.74 15.92 15.93
N SER A 222 -1.78 14.63 15.74
CA SER A 222 -2.09 13.60 16.72
C SER A 222 -1.08 12.46 16.60
N HIS A 223 -0.90 11.73 17.69
CA HIS A 223 0.00 10.60 17.77
C HIS A 223 -0.79 9.37 18.20
N PRO A 224 -1.54 8.72 17.30
CA PRO A 224 -2.32 7.55 17.65
C PRO A 224 -1.43 6.48 18.30
N PRO A 225 -1.90 5.80 19.36
CA PRO A 225 -1.17 4.70 19.97
C PRO A 225 -1.10 3.49 19.03
N GLY A 226 -0.31 2.48 19.40
CA GLY A 226 -0.33 1.18 18.72
C GLY A 226 0.58 1.03 17.49
N ARG A 227 1.58 1.91 17.32
CA ARG A 227 2.57 1.80 16.24
C ARG A 227 3.28 0.43 16.20
N GLU A 228 3.58 -0.15 17.35
CA GLU A 228 4.22 -1.47 17.42
C GLU A 228 3.30 -2.57 16.86
N ALA A 229 2.06 -2.62 17.32
CA ALA A 229 1.06 -3.56 16.83
C ALA A 229 0.77 -3.37 15.34
N TRP A 230 0.75 -2.13 14.86
CA TRP A 230 0.63 -1.81 13.43
C TRP A 230 1.82 -2.33 12.62
N ALA A 231 3.06 -2.04 13.04
CA ALA A 231 4.26 -2.51 12.36
C ALA A 231 4.34 -4.04 12.35
N HIS A 232 3.94 -4.68 13.45
CA HIS A 232 3.80 -6.13 13.55
C HIS A 232 2.78 -6.67 12.54
N ARG A 233 1.59 -6.07 12.42
CA ARG A 233 0.62 -6.44 11.37
C ARG A 233 1.19 -6.32 9.96
N LEU A 234 1.91 -5.23 9.66
CA LEU A 234 2.55 -5.04 8.36
C LEU A 234 3.66 -6.06 8.09
N SER A 235 4.43 -6.45 9.10
CA SER A 235 5.49 -7.46 8.96
C SER A 235 4.96 -8.86 8.61
N TYR A 236 3.70 -9.15 8.98
CA TYR A 236 2.97 -10.36 8.58
C TYR A 236 2.32 -10.25 7.20
N ARG A 237 2.48 -9.11 6.53
CA ARG A 237 1.99 -8.89 5.16
C ARG A 237 3.14 -8.68 4.18
N GLN A 238 4.38 -8.88 4.59
CA GLN A 238 5.56 -8.74 3.75
C GLN A 238 6.46 -9.96 3.88
N TYR A 239 6.97 -10.42 2.74
CA TYR A 239 7.77 -11.63 2.63
C TYR A 239 8.94 -11.43 1.68
N GLY A 240 10.04 -12.13 1.94
CA GLY A 240 11.17 -12.18 1.03
C GLY A 240 10.86 -12.90 -0.28
N MET A 241 11.26 -12.31 -1.40
CA MET A 241 10.99 -12.90 -2.73
C MET A 241 11.78 -14.18 -2.97
N LEU A 242 13.01 -14.27 -2.47
CA LEU A 242 13.96 -15.32 -2.84
C LEU A 242 14.18 -16.40 -1.76
N GLN A 243 13.72 -16.19 -0.52
CA GLN A 243 13.89 -17.18 0.55
C GLN A 243 12.70 -18.15 0.59
N GLU A 244 12.96 -19.45 0.46
CA GLU A 244 11.90 -20.48 0.43
C GLU A 244 11.03 -20.48 1.70
N SER A 245 11.62 -20.24 2.87
CA SER A 245 10.89 -20.15 4.14
C SER A 245 9.89 -18.98 4.14
N GLU A 246 10.27 -17.85 3.55
CA GLU A 246 9.40 -16.67 3.42
C GLU A 246 8.28 -16.91 2.41
N GLN A 247 8.56 -17.63 1.32
CA GLN A 247 7.55 -18.03 0.34
C GLN A 247 6.53 -19.01 0.95
N LYS A 248 6.98 -19.96 1.78
CA LYS A 248 6.07 -20.86 2.52
C LYS A 248 5.20 -20.08 3.51
N ALA A 249 5.79 -19.15 4.26
CA ALA A 249 5.03 -18.30 5.18
C ALA A 249 4.00 -17.42 4.44
N ALA A 250 4.35 -16.90 3.27
CA ALA A 250 3.43 -16.17 2.39
C ALA A 250 2.26 -17.04 1.91
N GLN A 251 2.54 -18.29 1.52
CA GLN A 251 1.50 -19.26 1.15
C GLN A 251 0.55 -19.52 2.32
N GLU A 252 1.07 -19.81 3.51
CA GLU A 252 0.24 -20.02 4.71
C GLU A 252 -0.62 -18.79 5.06
N TYR A 253 -0.07 -17.59 4.89
CA TYR A 253 -0.82 -16.35 5.07
C TYR A 253 -1.99 -16.24 4.09
N ILE A 254 -1.76 -16.57 2.81
CA ILE A 254 -2.81 -16.57 1.78
C ILE A 254 -3.87 -17.63 2.11
N GLU A 255 -3.49 -18.84 2.51
CA GLU A 255 -4.43 -19.92 2.87
C GLU A 255 -5.35 -19.51 4.04
N ARG A 256 -4.77 -18.96 5.10
CA ARG A 256 -5.54 -18.46 6.26
C ARG A 256 -6.48 -17.32 5.86
N GLY A 257 -5.99 -16.37 5.09
CA GLY A 257 -6.78 -15.23 4.65
C GLY A 257 -7.86 -15.59 3.62
N TYR A 258 -7.60 -16.58 2.76
CA TYR A 258 -8.57 -17.10 1.79
C TYR A 258 -9.81 -17.67 2.49
N ALA A 259 -9.63 -18.50 3.52
CA ALA A 259 -10.75 -19.06 4.29
C ALA A 259 -11.62 -17.96 4.91
N GLN A 260 -10.99 -16.91 5.44
CA GLN A 260 -11.69 -15.75 5.99
C GLN A 260 -12.39 -14.92 4.91
N ALA A 261 -11.73 -14.70 3.76
CA ALA A 261 -12.27 -13.98 2.61
C ALA A 261 -13.51 -14.66 2.02
N LYS A 262 -13.49 -15.99 1.88
CA LYS A 262 -14.67 -16.74 1.42
C LYS A 262 -15.85 -16.61 2.37
N LYS A 263 -15.61 -16.55 3.69
CA LYS A 263 -16.66 -16.39 4.70
C LYS A 263 -17.23 -14.97 4.73
N LYS A 264 -16.38 -13.94 4.64
CA LYS A 264 -16.79 -12.52 4.70
C LYS A 264 -17.40 -12.04 3.38
N GLY A 265 -17.20 -12.78 2.28
CA GLY A 265 -17.59 -12.38 0.94
C GLY A 265 -16.59 -11.40 0.32
N PRO A 266 -16.79 -10.99 -0.95
CA PRO A 266 -15.97 -9.93 -1.53
C PRO A 266 -16.14 -8.66 -0.69
N LEU A 267 -15.05 -7.92 -0.47
CA LEU A 267 -15.18 -6.53 -0.04
C LEU A 267 -16.02 -5.86 -1.12
N LEU A 268 -17.25 -5.45 -0.76
CA LEU A 268 -18.30 -4.98 -1.68
C LEU A 268 -17.90 -3.75 -2.52
N ASP A 269 -16.70 -3.24 -2.29
CA ASP A 269 -16.15 -2.11 -3.00
C ASP A 269 -14.61 -2.16 -3.08
N PRO A 270 -14.06 -2.95 -4.01
CA PRO A 270 -12.61 -2.99 -4.21
C PRO A 270 -12.05 -1.65 -4.72
N LEU A 271 -12.91 -0.76 -5.23
CA LEU A 271 -12.57 0.57 -5.73
C LEU A 271 -12.94 1.70 -4.76
N GLY A 272 -13.31 1.40 -3.52
CA GLY A 272 -13.37 2.35 -2.42
C GLY A 272 -14.28 3.57 -2.58
N THR A 273 -15.53 3.43 -3.04
CA THR A 273 -16.62 4.19 -2.40
C THR A 273 -16.92 3.64 -0.98
N TYR A 274 -15.91 3.68 -0.11
CA TYR A 274 -16.16 3.59 1.33
C TYR A 274 -17.07 4.74 1.70
N GLY A 275 -18.36 4.46 1.88
CA GLY A 275 -19.11 4.94 3.05
C GLY A 275 -19.11 6.44 3.35
N ILE A 276 -18.81 7.35 2.41
CA ILE A 276 -19.48 8.64 2.43
C ILE A 276 -20.91 8.32 2.01
N ARG A 277 -21.72 7.87 2.97
CA ARG A 277 -23.15 8.17 2.90
C ARG A 277 -23.18 9.68 2.71
N ARG A 278 -23.44 10.15 1.49
CA ARG A 278 -24.02 11.47 1.32
C ARG A 278 -25.31 11.36 2.11
N GLU A 279 -25.31 11.86 3.35
CA GLU A 279 -26.56 12.18 4.02
C GLU A 279 -27.32 13.06 3.01
N LYS A 280 -28.41 12.49 2.49
CA LYS A 280 -29.40 13.24 1.74
C LYS A 280 -30.31 13.92 2.73
#